data_AF-A0A918SJA7-F1
#
_entry.id   AF-A0A918SJA7-F1
#
_cell.length_a   1.000
_cell.length_b   1.000
_cell.length_c   1.000
_cell.angle_alpha   90.00
_cell.angle_beta   90.00
_cell.angle_gamma   90.00
#
_symmetry.space_group_name_H-M   'P 1'
#
loop_
_entity.id
_entity.type
_entity.pdbx_description
1 polymer ?
#
loop_
_entity_poly.entity_id
_entity_poly.type
_entity_poly.pdbx_seq_one_letter_code
_entity_poly.pdbx_strand_id
1 'polypeptide(L)'
;MHKKFYLSLLLAALVLFSSCEKEEDVSQTDYSIKSTSGFELISRHSNGWIKEGQYQLTGGPTNEFEYYENGYIKSAKVYASYPQQHLYMEISRSEDNKPLWSRYFQPDGELWFETEYSNGLPSVKKVYSEEGTAIHNYTHGELSSIEFTAADNSSTSTTTYNAAAGTRKVTITSNGQIILEENYPYKEQVGAGIYTSNYVPVANPFGATETSYFKLNQSSSKSPVWRNNANAIEFMFPYRLFNKYYDPGDYFATRFAVSTELYQTVIEQFPVTENGVLIGGGKYEDGYDYFYNKREVRDSLAKVYEENPALYKLKYGNEYIEKQGYGRVFFVIGAIRNLPTSNNAANDLKDIARRQMDAMLYGGTGITPEEQEMLDKVWFEIKFFSSLKEHRNGLVIDSAEDYNNALEELNASDLSIFQLKYQSVENL
;
A
#
# COMPACT_ATOMS: atom_id res chain seq x y z
N MET A 1 59.27 -29.41 71.03
CA MET A 1 58.98 -28.27 70.13
C MET A 1 59.44 -28.66 68.73
N HIS A 2 58.52 -29.04 67.83
CA HIS A 2 58.54 -28.63 66.42
C HIS A 2 57.14 -28.87 65.85
N LYS A 3 56.56 -27.77 65.39
CA LYS A 3 55.15 -27.57 65.14
C LYS A 3 54.77 -28.13 63.77
N LYS A 4 53.55 -28.66 63.73
CA LYS A 4 52.71 -28.96 62.56
C LYS A 4 52.79 -27.80 61.54
N PHE A 5 53.30 -28.06 60.34
CA PHE A 5 53.31 -27.08 59.23
C PHE A 5 53.03 -27.66 57.83
N TYR A 6 52.55 -28.91 57.73
CA TYR A 6 52.35 -29.56 56.42
C TYR A 6 50.88 -29.78 56.02
N LEU A 7 49.92 -29.19 56.73
CA LEU A 7 48.48 -29.36 56.39
C LEU A 7 47.88 -28.17 55.63
N SER A 8 48.54 -27.01 55.62
CA SER A 8 48.06 -25.79 54.94
C SER A 8 48.50 -25.70 53.47
N LEU A 9 49.49 -26.47 53.02
CA LEU A 9 49.91 -26.46 51.61
C LEU A 9 49.07 -27.39 50.71
N LEU A 10 48.47 -28.44 51.28
CA LEU A 10 47.64 -29.39 50.54
C LEU A 10 46.21 -28.90 50.32
N LEU A 11 45.73 -27.94 51.13
CA LEU A 11 44.43 -27.28 50.92
C LEU A 11 44.49 -26.17 49.86
N ALA A 12 45.66 -25.56 49.62
CA ALA A 12 45.83 -24.52 48.61
C ALA A 12 45.90 -25.09 47.18
N ALA A 13 46.32 -26.34 47.01
CA ALA A 13 46.38 -27.02 45.71
C ALA A 13 45.01 -27.54 45.23
N LEU A 14 44.04 -27.75 46.13
CA LEU A 14 42.68 -28.20 45.77
C LEU A 14 41.72 -27.04 45.44
N VAL A 15 42.07 -25.79 45.79
CA VAL A 15 41.28 -24.59 45.45
C VAL A 15 41.72 -23.98 44.11
N LEU A 16 42.86 -24.38 43.55
CA LEU A 16 43.37 -23.90 42.26
C LEU A 16 43.01 -24.80 41.05
N PHE A 17 42.23 -25.87 41.27
CA PHE A 17 41.71 -26.73 40.20
C PHE A 17 40.18 -26.71 40.07
N SER A 18 39.50 -25.77 40.74
CA SER A 18 38.07 -25.53 40.52
C SER A 18 37.91 -24.31 39.62
N SER A 19 37.33 -24.54 38.44
CA SER A 19 36.95 -23.55 37.42
C SER A 19 38.05 -23.10 36.44
N CYS A 20 38.66 -24.06 35.75
CA CYS A 20 38.70 -23.96 34.29
C CYS A 20 37.46 -24.68 33.76
N GLU A 21 36.28 -24.09 33.98
CA GLU A 21 35.25 -24.25 32.97
C GLU A 21 35.87 -23.64 31.72
N LYS A 22 36.14 -24.50 30.74
CA LYS A 22 36.34 -24.07 29.37
C LYS A 22 35.12 -23.19 29.11
N GLU A 23 35.31 -21.87 29.04
CA GLU A 23 34.30 -20.99 28.47
C GLU A 23 33.90 -21.70 27.18
N GLU A 24 32.69 -22.26 27.17
CA GLU A 24 32.09 -22.63 25.90
C GLU A 24 32.15 -21.34 25.13
N ASP A 25 33.01 -21.32 24.12
CA ASP A 25 33.07 -20.27 23.12
C ASP A 25 31.72 -20.36 22.41
N VAL A 26 30.68 -19.84 23.07
CA VAL A 26 29.35 -19.70 22.52
C VAL A 26 29.57 -18.71 21.40
N SER A 27 29.76 -19.25 20.19
CA SER A 27 30.10 -18.43 19.04
C SER A 27 29.08 -17.30 18.98
N GLN A 28 29.54 -16.08 19.20
CA GLN A 28 28.66 -14.93 19.28
C GLN A 28 27.84 -14.87 17.99
N THR A 29 26.51 -14.84 18.10
CA THR A 29 25.62 -14.80 16.94
C THR A 29 26.00 -13.60 16.05
N ASP A 30 26.37 -13.88 14.80
CA ASP A 30 26.77 -12.86 13.84
C ASP A 30 25.54 -12.10 13.32
N TYR A 31 25.39 -10.85 13.78
CA TYR A 31 24.34 -9.92 13.35
C TYR A 31 24.77 -9.02 12.17
N SER A 32 25.93 -9.30 11.54
CA SER A 32 26.38 -8.48 10.41
C SER A 32 25.59 -8.75 9.12
N ILE A 33 25.43 -7.69 8.33
CA ILE A 33 24.78 -7.73 7.02
C ILE A 33 25.86 -7.81 5.95
N LYS A 34 25.90 -8.88 5.16
CA LYS A 34 26.90 -9.14 4.12
C LYS A 34 26.21 -9.35 2.78
N SER A 35 26.93 -9.08 1.68
CA SER A 35 26.46 -9.43 0.34
C SER A 35 26.32 -10.94 0.19
N THR A 36 25.31 -11.36 -0.56
CA THR A 36 24.99 -12.75 -0.91
C THR A 36 24.80 -12.86 -2.42
N SER A 37 24.49 -14.06 -2.93
CA SER A 37 24.18 -14.23 -4.35
C SER A 37 22.94 -13.44 -4.81
N GLY A 38 21.97 -13.19 -3.92
CA GLY A 38 20.71 -12.49 -4.24
C GLY A 38 20.62 -11.05 -3.72
N PHE A 39 21.62 -10.58 -2.97
CA PHE A 39 21.63 -9.25 -2.37
C PHE A 39 23.05 -8.68 -2.35
N GLU A 40 23.21 -7.47 -2.84
CA GLU A 40 24.47 -6.74 -2.78
C GLU A 40 24.33 -5.55 -1.81
N LEU A 41 25.17 -5.56 -0.79
CA LEU A 41 25.35 -4.42 0.10
C LEU A 41 26.37 -3.45 -0.52
N ILE A 42 25.91 -2.26 -0.88
CA ILE A 42 26.75 -1.24 -1.54
C ILE A 42 27.44 -0.35 -0.49
N SER A 43 26.69 0.15 0.49
CA SER A 43 27.26 0.98 1.56
C SER A 43 26.48 0.89 2.88
N ARG A 44 27.10 1.34 3.97
CA ARG A 44 26.53 1.34 5.33
C ARG A 44 26.61 2.73 5.98
N HIS A 45 25.71 2.96 6.92
CA HIS A 45 25.77 4.06 7.88
C HIS A 45 26.74 3.77 9.03
N SER A 46 26.98 4.77 9.86
CA SER A 46 27.91 4.68 10.99
C SER A 46 27.43 3.69 12.07
N ASN A 47 26.11 3.57 12.23
CA ASN A 47 25.45 2.60 13.11
C ASN A 47 25.47 1.15 12.58
N GLY A 48 26.03 0.91 11.40
CA GLY A 48 26.12 -0.41 10.79
C GLY A 48 24.90 -0.84 9.95
N TRP A 49 23.84 -0.04 9.89
CA TRP A 49 22.69 -0.28 9.03
C TRP A 49 23.02 -0.06 7.56
N ILE A 50 22.19 -0.65 6.69
CA ILE A 50 22.30 -0.49 5.24
C ILE A 50 22.05 0.98 4.92
N LYS A 51 22.95 1.57 4.15
CA LYS A 51 22.73 2.88 3.53
C LYS A 51 22.24 2.71 2.10
N GLU A 52 22.85 1.79 1.35
CA GLU A 52 22.52 1.52 -0.04
C GLU A 52 22.68 0.03 -0.32
N GLY A 53 21.74 -0.54 -1.06
CA GLY A 53 21.76 -1.94 -1.45
C GLY A 53 20.90 -2.24 -2.66
N GLN A 54 21.09 -3.43 -3.22
CA GLN A 54 20.29 -3.93 -4.34
C GLN A 54 20.01 -5.43 -4.23
N TYR A 55 18.78 -5.83 -4.54
CA TYR A 55 18.42 -7.24 -4.73
C TYR A 55 18.56 -7.61 -6.20
N GLN A 56 19.16 -8.75 -6.51
CA GLN A 56 19.40 -9.18 -7.88
C GLN A 56 19.00 -10.65 -8.09
N LEU A 57 18.43 -10.92 -9.26
CA LEU A 57 18.23 -12.27 -9.80
C LEU A 57 19.01 -12.40 -11.11
N THR A 58 19.07 -13.60 -11.67
CA THR A 58 19.76 -13.86 -12.94
C THR A 58 19.16 -12.95 -14.04
N GLY A 59 19.89 -11.92 -14.47
CA GLY A 59 19.46 -10.99 -15.53
C GLY A 59 19.50 -9.50 -15.18
N GLY A 60 19.54 -9.12 -13.89
CA GLY A 60 19.62 -7.71 -13.46
C GLY A 60 19.03 -7.44 -12.08
N PRO A 61 19.01 -6.17 -11.63
CA PRO A 61 18.42 -5.80 -10.35
C PRO A 61 16.90 -6.03 -10.36
N THR A 62 16.40 -6.54 -9.24
CA THR A 62 14.97 -6.64 -8.93
C THR A 62 14.52 -5.47 -8.06
N ASN A 63 15.43 -4.93 -7.23
CA ASN A 63 15.22 -3.74 -6.43
C ASN A 63 16.54 -3.01 -6.22
N GLU A 64 16.51 -1.68 -6.22
CA GLU A 64 17.60 -0.79 -5.79
C GLU A 64 17.04 0.14 -4.71
N PHE A 65 17.79 0.39 -3.63
CA PHE A 65 17.28 1.21 -2.54
C PHE A 65 18.36 1.94 -1.75
N GLU A 66 17.98 3.09 -1.19
CA GLU A 66 18.77 3.90 -0.28
C GLU A 66 17.96 4.20 0.99
N TYR A 67 18.59 4.11 2.17
CA TYR A 67 18.01 4.45 3.47
C TYR A 67 18.66 5.68 4.10
N TYR A 68 17.89 6.42 4.89
CA TYR A 68 18.39 7.35 5.88
C TYR A 68 19.02 6.60 7.07
N GLU A 69 19.80 7.29 7.91
CA GLU A 69 20.47 6.67 9.06
C GLU A 69 19.47 6.14 10.11
N ASN A 70 18.25 6.69 10.13
CA ASN A 70 17.13 6.23 10.94
C ASN A 70 16.37 5.03 10.35
N GLY A 71 16.82 4.44 9.25
CA GLY A 71 16.24 3.24 8.63
C GLY A 71 15.05 3.47 7.72
N TYR A 72 14.57 4.72 7.57
CA TYR A 72 13.53 5.03 6.60
C TYR A 72 14.07 5.08 5.17
N ILE A 73 13.22 4.67 4.22
CA ILE A 73 13.58 4.65 2.80
C ILE A 73 13.72 6.09 2.30
N LYS A 74 14.84 6.38 1.65
CA LYS A 74 15.11 7.66 1.00
C LYS A 74 14.69 7.62 -0.46
N SER A 75 15.09 6.55 -1.15
CA SER A 75 14.65 6.25 -2.51
C SER A 75 14.63 4.75 -2.77
N ALA A 76 13.77 4.32 -3.68
CA ALA A 76 13.76 2.94 -4.15
C ALA A 76 13.37 2.87 -5.63
N LYS A 77 13.95 1.90 -6.33
CA LYS A 77 13.52 1.43 -7.64
C LYS A 77 13.13 -0.03 -7.53
N VAL A 78 11.96 -0.36 -8.06
CA VAL A 78 11.39 -1.70 -8.02
C VAL A 78 11.16 -2.18 -9.44
N TYR A 79 11.65 -3.37 -9.74
CA TYR A 79 11.56 -3.97 -11.07
C TYR A 79 10.57 -5.14 -11.04
N ALA A 80 9.60 -5.13 -11.95
CA ALA A 80 8.71 -6.27 -12.13
C ALA A 80 9.45 -7.39 -12.89
N SER A 81 9.22 -8.64 -12.52
CA SER A 81 9.87 -9.82 -13.12
C SER A 81 9.02 -10.52 -14.20
N TYR A 82 7.75 -10.15 -14.33
CA TYR A 82 6.78 -10.73 -15.27
C TYR A 82 5.89 -9.64 -15.89
N PRO A 83 5.53 -9.70 -17.19
CA PRO A 83 5.95 -10.70 -18.18
C PRO A 83 7.40 -10.54 -18.68
N GLN A 84 8.03 -9.37 -18.44
CA GLN A 84 9.44 -9.10 -18.73
C GLN A 84 10.03 -8.21 -17.62
N GLN A 85 11.35 -8.28 -17.42
CA GLN A 85 12.04 -7.42 -16.46
C GLN A 85 12.01 -5.96 -16.93
N HIS A 86 11.35 -5.10 -16.16
CA HIS A 86 11.29 -3.67 -16.41
C HIS A 86 11.24 -2.89 -15.10
N LEU A 87 11.71 -1.64 -15.12
CA LEU A 87 11.47 -0.72 -14.03
C LEU A 87 9.97 -0.50 -13.92
N TYR A 88 9.40 -0.79 -12.76
CA TYR A 88 7.95 -0.72 -12.51
C TYR A 88 7.59 0.51 -11.68
N MET A 89 8.41 0.83 -10.67
CA MET A 89 8.15 1.93 -9.74
C MET A 89 9.46 2.57 -9.26
N GLU A 90 9.44 3.89 -9.16
CA GLU A 90 10.45 4.69 -8.48
C GLU A 90 9.78 5.58 -7.43
N ILE A 91 10.37 5.68 -6.25
CA ILE A 91 9.85 6.54 -5.19
C ILE A 91 10.94 7.35 -4.51
N SER A 92 10.54 8.44 -3.85
CA SER A 92 11.36 9.14 -2.88
C SER A 92 10.56 9.57 -1.66
N ARG A 93 11.20 9.54 -0.49
CA ARG A 93 10.62 9.98 0.77
C ARG A 93 11.61 10.85 1.54
N SER A 94 11.06 11.60 2.49
CA SER A 94 11.83 12.39 3.45
C SER A 94 12.35 11.54 4.60
N GLU A 95 13.24 12.14 5.41
CA GLU A 95 13.79 11.53 6.62
C GLU A 95 12.73 11.28 7.70
N ASP A 96 11.58 11.96 7.65
CA ASP A 96 10.41 11.68 8.50
C ASP A 96 9.46 10.64 7.87
N ASN A 97 9.94 9.91 6.87
CA ASN A 97 9.20 8.87 6.17
C ASN A 97 7.95 9.36 5.41
N LYS A 98 7.86 10.66 5.10
CA LYS A 98 6.76 11.22 4.28
C LYS A 98 7.08 11.10 2.79
N PRO A 99 6.12 10.68 1.92
CA PRO A 99 6.36 10.62 0.49
C PRO A 99 6.65 12.02 -0.08
N LEU A 100 7.54 12.08 -1.07
CA LEU A 100 7.91 13.31 -1.78
C LEU A 100 7.43 13.25 -3.23
N TRP A 101 7.73 12.15 -3.91
CA TRP A 101 7.22 11.85 -5.24
C TRP A 101 7.26 10.35 -5.50
N SER A 102 6.43 9.90 -6.44
CA SER A 102 6.46 8.55 -6.98
C SER A 102 6.21 8.55 -8.48
N ARG A 103 6.77 7.55 -9.17
CA ARG A 103 6.65 7.32 -10.61
C ARG A 103 6.45 5.84 -10.87
N TYR A 104 5.57 5.53 -11.81
CA TYR A 104 5.26 4.17 -12.22
C TYR A 104 5.37 4.07 -13.73
N PHE A 105 5.83 2.92 -14.21
CA PHE A 105 6.22 2.75 -15.61
C PHE A 105 5.52 1.54 -16.24
N GLN A 106 5.34 1.62 -17.56
CA GLN A 106 4.88 0.52 -18.39
C GLN A 106 6.06 -0.43 -18.74
N PRO A 107 5.82 -1.64 -19.26
CA PRO A 107 6.88 -2.59 -19.64
C PRO A 107 7.83 -2.08 -20.71
N ASP A 108 7.40 -1.15 -21.56
CA ASP A 108 8.22 -0.50 -22.57
C ASP A 108 9.10 0.64 -22.00
N GLY A 109 8.95 0.96 -20.71
CA GLY A 109 9.67 2.01 -20.01
C GLY A 109 8.99 3.39 -20.06
N GLU A 110 7.81 3.51 -20.69
CA GLU A 110 7.07 4.76 -20.69
C GLU A 110 6.52 5.08 -19.29
N LEU A 111 6.55 6.37 -18.91
CA LEU A 111 5.97 6.82 -17.66
C LEU A 111 4.46 6.64 -17.72
N TRP A 112 3.93 5.87 -16.79
CA TRP A 112 2.52 5.58 -16.72
C TRP A 112 1.76 6.56 -15.83
N PHE A 113 2.25 6.79 -14.62
CA PHE A 113 1.76 7.89 -13.79
C PHE A 113 2.82 8.37 -12.80
N GLU A 114 2.66 9.60 -12.36
CA GLU A 114 3.48 10.20 -11.31
C GLU A 114 2.61 10.90 -10.27
N THR A 115 3.06 10.91 -9.02
CA THR A 115 2.42 11.66 -7.94
C THR A 115 3.45 12.55 -7.27
N GLU A 116 3.10 13.82 -7.10
CA GLU A 116 3.83 14.80 -6.31
C GLU A 116 3.13 14.93 -4.94
N TYR A 117 3.92 15.03 -3.88
CA TYR A 117 3.43 15.14 -2.51
C TYR A 117 3.93 16.44 -1.85
N SER A 118 3.06 17.03 -1.05
CA SER A 118 3.38 18.17 -0.18
C SER A 118 3.08 17.79 1.26
N ASN A 119 4.09 17.85 2.14
CA ASN A 119 4.01 17.41 3.53
C ASN A 119 3.46 15.98 3.71
N GLY A 120 3.77 15.09 2.78
CA GLY A 120 3.32 13.69 2.78
C GLY A 120 1.87 13.47 2.34
N LEU A 121 1.20 14.51 1.84
CA LEU A 121 -0.14 14.41 1.25
C LEU A 121 -0.05 14.62 -0.26
N PRO A 122 -0.84 13.91 -1.08
CA PRO A 122 -0.81 14.12 -2.52
C PRO A 122 -1.18 15.56 -2.85
N SER A 123 -0.45 16.16 -3.80
CA SER A 123 -0.72 17.51 -4.32
C SER A 123 -1.16 17.46 -5.78
N VAL A 124 -0.47 16.66 -6.60
CA VAL A 124 -0.78 16.47 -8.02
C VAL A 124 -0.49 15.04 -8.40
N LYS A 125 -1.36 14.41 -9.19
CA LYS A 125 -1.11 13.11 -9.83
C LYS A 125 -1.38 13.22 -11.32
N LYS A 126 -0.44 12.80 -12.15
CA LYS A 126 -0.56 12.82 -13.61
C LYS A 126 -0.57 11.39 -14.11
N VAL A 127 -1.55 11.02 -14.92
CA VAL A 127 -1.71 9.70 -15.53
C VAL A 127 -1.63 9.84 -17.04
N TYR A 128 -0.82 9.01 -17.66
CA TYR A 128 -0.52 9.02 -19.09
C TYR A 128 -1.07 7.77 -19.77
N SER A 129 -1.54 7.93 -21.00
CA SER A 129 -2.11 6.86 -21.82
C SER A 129 -2.01 7.25 -23.30
N GLU A 130 -2.23 6.29 -24.20
CA GLU A 130 -2.31 6.55 -25.65
C GLU A 130 -3.48 7.50 -25.98
N GLU A 131 -4.54 7.48 -25.17
CA GLU A 131 -5.73 8.30 -25.36
C GLU A 131 -5.55 9.75 -24.89
N GLY A 132 -4.60 10.02 -24.00
CA GLY A 132 -4.39 11.34 -23.43
C GLY A 132 -3.76 11.36 -22.05
N THR A 133 -3.82 12.53 -21.41
CA THR A 133 -3.27 12.77 -20.06
C THR A 133 -4.36 13.23 -19.10
N ALA A 134 -4.41 12.62 -17.92
CA ALA A 134 -5.25 13.07 -16.81
C ALA A 134 -4.40 13.72 -15.72
N ILE A 135 -4.82 14.88 -15.22
CA ILE A 135 -4.19 15.62 -14.12
C ILE A 135 -5.19 15.70 -12.98
N HIS A 136 -4.83 15.06 -11.87
CA HIS A 136 -5.59 15.02 -10.63
C HIS A 136 -4.97 16.05 -9.68
N ASN A 137 -5.76 17.04 -9.27
CA ASN A 137 -5.32 18.06 -8.34
C ASN A 137 -5.89 17.79 -6.96
N TYR A 138 -5.06 18.03 -5.95
CA TYR A 138 -5.40 17.78 -4.56
C TYR A 138 -5.27 19.07 -3.74
N THR A 139 -6.10 19.22 -2.72
CA THR A 139 -6.05 20.31 -1.76
C THR A 139 -6.03 19.69 -0.37
N HIS A 140 -4.92 19.85 0.35
CA HIS A 140 -4.68 19.18 1.65
C HIS A 140 -4.92 17.66 1.59
N GLY A 141 -4.42 17.02 0.52
CA GLY A 141 -4.57 15.59 0.28
C GLY A 141 -5.94 15.14 -0.21
N GLU A 142 -6.90 16.05 -0.40
CA GLU A 142 -8.22 15.72 -0.93
C GLU A 142 -8.32 16.05 -2.41
N LEU A 143 -8.83 15.10 -3.21
CA LEU A 143 -9.05 15.30 -4.63
C LEU A 143 -10.04 16.46 -4.86
N SER A 144 -9.55 17.55 -5.46
CA SER A 144 -10.33 18.77 -5.70
C SER A 144 -10.75 18.91 -7.16
N SER A 145 -9.93 18.43 -8.11
CA SER A 145 -10.31 18.39 -9.52
C SER A 145 -9.57 17.32 -10.30
N ILE A 146 -10.14 16.95 -11.45
CA ILE A 146 -9.50 16.14 -12.48
C ILE A 146 -9.70 16.80 -13.82
N GLU A 147 -8.62 16.97 -14.56
CA GLU A 147 -8.63 17.44 -15.95
C GLU A 147 -8.08 16.35 -16.84
N PHE A 148 -8.79 16.02 -17.92
CA PHE A 148 -8.29 15.12 -18.96
C PHE A 148 -8.23 15.85 -20.29
N THR A 149 -7.13 15.65 -21.00
CA THR A 149 -6.90 16.17 -22.35
C THR A 149 -6.58 15.02 -23.27
N ALA A 150 -7.37 14.87 -24.34
CA ALA A 150 -7.13 13.84 -25.35
C ALA A 150 -5.78 14.06 -26.06
N ALA A 151 -5.12 12.98 -26.48
CA ALA A 151 -3.78 13.03 -27.10
C ALA A 151 -3.74 13.88 -28.38
N ASP A 152 -4.85 13.94 -29.12
CA ASP A 152 -5.02 14.77 -30.32
C ASP A 152 -5.50 16.20 -30.03
N ASN A 153 -5.70 16.55 -28.76
CA ASN A 153 -6.29 17.81 -28.28
C ASN A 153 -7.71 18.10 -28.81
N SER A 154 -8.43 17.08 -29.30
CA SER A 154 -9.79 17.25 -29.82
C SER A 154 -10.84 17.47 -28.74
N SER A 155 -10.54 17.06 -27.50
CA SER A 155 -11.47 17.17 -26.38
C SER A 155 -10.76 17.33 -25.04
N THR A 156 -11.45 17.99 -24.12
CA THR A 156 -11.07 18.09 -22.72
C THR A 156 -12.26 17.78 -21.83
N SER A 157 -12.00 17.21 -20.66
CA SER A 157 -13.00 17.06 -19.61
C SER A 157 -12.44 17.55 -18.29
N THR A 158 -13.27 18.26 -17.53
CA THR A 158 -12.93 18.75 -16.20
C THR A 158 -14.01 18.33 -15.22
N THR A 159 -13.59 17.67 -14.16
CA THR A 159 -14.44 17.37 -13.00
C THR A 159 -13.92 18.16 -11.81
N THR A 160 -14.78 18.96 -11.17
CA THR A 160 -14.45 19.66 -9.91
C THR A 160 -15.30 19.11 -8.79
N TYR A 161 -14.68 18.80 -7.66
CA TYR A 161 -15.34 18.20 -6.51
C TYR A 161 -15.57 19.25 -5.43
N ASN A 162 -16.75 19.21 -4.82
CA ASN A 162 -17.09 20.01 -3.65
C ASN A 162 -17.70 19.10 -2.57
N ALA A 163 -16.82 18.54 -1.74
CA ALA A 163 -17.22 17.64 -0.67
C ALA A 163 -18.18 18.31 0.32
N ALA A 164 -17.92 19.57 0.70
CA ALA A 164 -18.77 20.32 1.63
C ALA A 164 -20.20 20.54 1.10
N ALA A 165 -20.36 20.75 -0.21
CA ALA A 165 -21.66 20.87 -0.85
C ALA A 165 -22.28 19.51 -1.23
N GLY A 166 -21.53 18.40 -1.10
CA GLY A 166 -21.98 17.08 -1.54
C GLY A 166 -22.19 17.00 -3.06
N THR A 167 -21.46 17.78 -3.85
CA THR A 167 -21.60 17.82 -5.32
C THR A 167 -20.28 17.67 -6.07
N ARG A 168 -20.38 17.33 -7.36
CA ARG A 168 -19.31 17.52 -8.35
C ARG A 168 -19.88 18.16 -9.61
N LYS A 169 -19.08 18.97 -10.29
CA LYS A 169 -19.40 19.56 -11.59
C LYS A 169 -18.56 18.90 -12.67
N VAL A 170 -19.18 18.50 -13.78
CA VAL A 170 -18.50 17.92 -14.94
C VAL A 170 -18.72 18.84 -16.13
N THR A 171 -17.64 19.23 -16.79
CA THR A 171 -17.64 19.99 -18.04
C THR A 171 -16.84 19.23 -19.09
N ILE A 172 -17.41 19.02 -20.26
CA ILE A 172 -16.73 18.38 -21.39
C ILE A 172 -16.79 19.32 -22.59
N THR A 173 -15.64 19.55 -23.19
CA THR A 173 -15.52 20.31 -24.43
C THR A 173 -14.96 19.43 -25.54
N SER A 174 -15.46 19.60 -26.76
CA SER A 174 -14.91 18.97 -27.94
C SER A 174 -14.87 19.99 -29.08
N ASN A 175 -13.72 20.11 -29.74
CA ASN A 175 -13.48 21.07 -30.81
C ASN A 175 -13.88 22.51 -30.43
N GLY A 176 -13.62 22.90 -29.17
CA GLY A 176 -13.95 24.23 -28.64
C GLY A 176 -15.42 24.46 -28.27
N GLN A 177 -16.29 23.45 -28.37
CA GLN A 177 -17.70 23.55 -27.99
C GLN A 177 -17.99 22.75 -26.72
N ILE A 178 -18.82 23.30 -25.83
CA ILE A 178 -19.31 22.59 -24.64
C ILE A 178 -20.35 21.56 -25.10
N ILE A 179 -20.07 20.28 -24.83
CA ILE A 179 -20.97 19.16 -25.17
C ILE A 179 -21.69 18.59 -23.95
N LEU A 180 -21.16 18.86 -22.75
CA LEU A 180 -21.76 18.52 -21.46
C LEU A 180 -21.35 19.54 -20.41
N GLU A 181 -22.31 20.01 -19.62
CA GLU A 181 -22.06 20.77 -18.40
C GLU A 181 -23.15 20.42 -17.37
N GLU A 182 -22.83 19.56 -16.41
CA GLU A 182 -23.81 19.03 -15.46
C GLU A 182 -23.25 18.96 -14.04
N ASN A 183 -24.16 19.01 -13.06
CA ASN A 183 -23.86 18.80 -11.65
C ASN A 183 -24.38 17.44 -11.21
N TYR A 184 -23.54 16.67 -10.53
CA TYR A 184 -23.86 15.37 -9.98
C TYR A 184 -23.66 15.36 -8.46
N PRO A 185 -24.26 14.39 -7.74
CA PRO A 185 -23.89 14.11 -6.35
C PRO A 185 -22.40 13.83 -6.23
N TYR A 186 -21.80 14.26 -5.12
CA TYR A 186 -20.41 13.95 -4.80
C TYR A 186 -20.21 12.44 -4.75
N LYS A 187 -19.17 11.98 -5.43
CA LYS A 187 -18.65 10.63 -5.33
C LYS A 187 -17.19 10.66 -5.73
N GLU A 188 -16.34 10.31 -4.77
CA GLU A 188 -14.89 10.32 -4.92
C GLU A 188 -14.48 9.37 -6.07
N GLN A 189 -13.49 9.79 -6.86
CA GLN A 189 -12.94 9.08 -8.03
C GLN A 189 -13.86 8.78 -9.23
N VAL A 190 -15.13 9.18 -9.22
CA VAL A 190 -15.96 9.11 -10.43
C VAL A 190 -15.67 10.32 -11.31
N GLY A 191 -15.32 10.07 -12.57
CA GLY A 191 -14.66 11.06 -13.44
C GLY A 191 -13.13 10.99 -13.40
N ALA A 192 -12.54 10.02 -12.67
CA ALA A 192 -11.08 9.92 -12.50
C ALA A 192 -10.32 9.20 -13.61
N GLY A 193 -10.95 8.91 -14.74
CA GLY A 193 -10.28 8.59 -16.02
C GLY A 193 -9.00 7.74 -15.91
N ILE A 194 -9.05 6.57 -15.23
CA ILE A 194 -7.88 5.70 -15.18
C ILE A 194 -7.85 4.87 -16.48
N TYR A 195 -7.22 5.43 -17.50
CA TYR A 195 -7.05 4.81 -18.81
C TYR A 195 -5.74 4.03 -18.86
N THR A 196 -5.81 2.71 -18.65
CA THR A 196 -4.86 1.77 -19.27
C THR A 196 -5.54 0.53 -19.87
N SER A 197 -6.87 0.58 -20.04
CA SER A 197 -7.70 -0.31 -20.89
C SER A 197 -9.18 -0.28 -20.48
N ASN A 198 -9.55 0.34 -19.35
CA ASN A 198 -10.93 0.38 -18.86
C ASN A 198 -11.40 1.84 -18.68
N TYR A 199 -12.25 2.28 -19.61
CA TYR A 199 -12.76 3.63 -19.69
C TYR A 199 -13.78 3.88 -18.57
N VAL A 200 -13.32 4.48 -17.46
CA VAL A 200 -14.22 4.90 -16.38
C VAL A 200 -15.20 5.97 -16.93
N PRO A 201 -16.49 5.84 -16.65
CA PRO A 201 -17.49 6.86 -17.02
C PRO A 201 -17.10 8.26 -16.50
N VAL A 202 -17.06 9.25 -17.41
CA VAL A 202 -16.88 10.68 -17.05
C VAL A 202 -18.07 11.18 -16.23
N ALA A 203 -19.27 10.68 -16.53
CA ALA A 203 -20.48 10.85 -15.75
C ALA A 203 -21.12 9.48 -15.48
N ASN A 204 -21.53 9.22 -14.22
CA ASN A 204 -22.40 8.08 -13.95
C ASN A 204 -23.78 8.41 -14.53
N PRO A 205 -24.28 7.68 -15.54
CA PRO A 205 -25.58 8.00 -16.14
C PRO A 205 -26.75 7.76 -15.18
N PHE A 206 -26.51 7.03 -14.08
CA PHE A 206 -27.51 6.72 -13.06
C PHE A 206 -27.55 7.76 -11.94
N GLY A 207 -28.74 8.31 -11.69
CA GLY A 207 -29.02 9.19 -10.56
C GLY A 207 -29.13 8.45 -9.23
N ALA A 208 -29.17 9.21 -8.12
CA ALA A 208 -29.29 8.67 -6.75
C ALA A 208 -30.59 7.88 -6.48
N THR A 209 -31.56 7.92 -7.39
CA THR A 209 -32.92 7.36 -7.24
C THR A 209 -33.10 5.92 -7.71
N GLU A 210 -32.00 5.21 -8.01
CA GLU A 210 -32.04 3.95 -8.79
C GLU A 210 -31.28 2.76 -8.15
N THR A 211 -30.82 2.88 -6.91
CA THR A 211 -30.15 1.79 -6.21
C THR A 211 -31.07 1.05 -5.25
N SER A 212 -30.81 -0.24 -5.09
CA SER A 212 -31.29 -1.01 -3.94
C SER A 212 -30.08 -1.34 -3.08
N TYR A 213 -30.09 -0.86 -1.83
CA TYR A 213 -29.08 -1.20 -0.86
C TYR A 213 -29.36 -2.59 -0.27
N PHE A 214 -28.38 -3.47 -0.35
CA PHE A 214 -28.42 -4.81 0.22
C PHE A 214 -27.45 -4.89 1.38
N LYS A 215 -27.99 -5.02 2.60
CA LYS A 215 -27.18 -5.24 3.81
C LYS A 215 -26.63 -6.65 3.83
N LEU A 216 -25.35 -6.80 4.14
CA LEU A 216 -24.75 -8.10 4.43
C LEU A 216 -24.89 -8.37 5.92
N ASN A 217 -25.62 -9.43 6.28
CA ASN A 217 -25.97 -9.71 7.68
C ASN A 217 -24.77 -10.15 8.53
N GLN A 218 -23.69 -10.63 7.91
CA GLN A 218 -22.42 -10.93 8.57
C GLN A 218 -21.30 -10.79 7.55
N SER A 219 -20.33 -9.93 7.84
CA SER A 219 -19.18 -9.76 6.98
C SER A 219 -18.06 -9.07 7.78
N SER A 220 -17.38 -9.90 8.56
CA SER A 220 -16.07 -9.59 9.12
C SER A 220 -15.15 -10.70 8.66
N SER A 221 -14.07 -10.37 7.95
CA SER A 221 -13.07 -11.36 7.56
C SER A 221 -11.77 -11.13 8.31
N LYS A 222 -11.33 -12.23 8.95
CA LYS A 222 -10.02 -12.61 9.50
C LYS A 222 -9.53 -11.86 10.74
N SER A 223 -9.16 -12.65 11.76
CA SER A 223 -8.12 -12.26 12.72
C SER A 223 -6.81 -12.00 11.97
N PRO A 224 -5.94 -11.10 12.43
CA PRO A 224 -4.56 -10.99 11.95
C PRO A 224 -3.92 -12.38 11.75
N VAL A 225 -3.48 -12.69 10.54
CA VAL A 225 -2.79 -13.95 10.23
C VAL A 225 -1.34 -13.65 9.93
N TRP A 226 -0.46 -13.99 10.88
CA TRP A 226 0.97 -13.80 10.73
C TRP A 226 1.54 -14.60 9.56
N ARG A 227 2.18 -13.90 8.63
CA ARG A 227 2.98 -14.49 7.57
C ARG A 227 4.32 -13.77 7.53
N ASN A 228 5.39 -14.52 7.74
CA ASN A 228 6.74 -14.00 7.52
C ASN A 228 6.96 -13.83 6.01
N ASN A 229 7.72 -12.79 5.64
CA ASN A 229 8.02 -12.46 4.24
C ASN A 229 6.74 -12.25 3.40
N ALA A 230 5.68 -11.71 4.00
CA ALA A 230 4.44 -11.43 3.29
C ALA A 230 4.63 -10.28 2.29
N ASN A 231 3.99 -10.38 1.12
CA ASN A 231 3.85 -9.22 0.25
C ASN A 231 2.56 -8.47 0.64
N ALA A 232 2.67 -7.20 1.06
CA ALA A 232 1.51 -6.40 1.47
C ALA A 232 0.42 -6.32 0.38
N ILE A 233 0.85 -6.38 -0.88
CA ILE A 233 -0.02 -6.38 -2.06
C ILE A 233 -1.00 -7.56 -2.04
N GLU A 234 -0.57 -8.75 -1.62
CA GLU A 234 -1.41 -9.96 -1.60
C GLU A 234 -2.60 -9.86 -0.62
N PHE A 235 -2.54 -8.92 0.32
CA PHE A 235 -3.57 -8.71 1.33
C PHE A 235 -4.51 -7.56 0.98
N MET A 236 -4.23 -6.83 -0.11
CA MET A 236 -5.02 -5.70 -0.52
C MET A 236 -6.24 -6.16 -1.34
N PHE A 237 -7.42 -5.73 -0.94
CA PHE A 237 -8.63 -6.02 -1.70
C PHE A 237 -8.67 -5.18 -2.97
N PRO A 238 -9.10 -5.77 -4.10
CA PRO A 238 -9.27 -4.99 -5.29
C PRO A 238 -10.43 -3.99 -5.12
N TYR A 239 -10.10 -2.69 -5.17
CA TYR A 239 -11.09 -1.62 -5.19
C TYR A 239 -11.98 -1.63 -6.44
N ARG A 240 -11.50 -2.18 -7.57
CA ARG A 240 -12.27 -2.26 -8.83
C ARG A 240 -12.28 -3.68 -9.35
N LEU A 241 -13.48 -4.19 -9.65
CA LEU A 241 -13.69 -5.46 -10.33
C LEU A 241 -14.26 -5.22 -11.73
N PHE A 242 -13.57 -5.73 -12.73
CA PHE A 242 -14.04 -5.78 -14.12
C PHE A 242 -14.62 -7.18 -14.38
N ASN A 243 -15.67 -7.27 -15.18
CA ASN A 243 -16.43 -8.50 -15.37
C ASN A 243 -15.54 -9.60 -16.02
N LYS A 244 -15.55 -10.80 -15.41
CA LYS A 244 -14.87 -12.08 -15.77
C LYS A 244 -13.34 -12.22 -15.56
N TYR A 245 -13.02 -13.23 -14.74
CA TYR A 245 -11.78 -14.05 -14.74
C TYR A 245 -10.49 -13.29 -15.02
N TYR A 246 -9.93 -12.69 -13.98
CA TYR A 246 -8.54 -12.23 -14.01
C TYR A 246 -7.94 -12.54 -12.64
N ASP A 247 -6.96 -13.44 -12.61
CA ASP A 247 -6.18 -13.83 -11.44
C ASP A 247 -4.76 -13.31 -11.67
N PRO A 248 -4.46 -12.10 -11.22
CA PRO A 248 -3.27 -11.40 -11.66
C PRO A 248 -2.18 -11.52 -10.61
N GLY A 249 -1.00 -11.97 -11.04
CA GLY A 249 0.22 -11.86 -10.25
C GLY A 249 0.64 -10.40 -10.03
N ASP A 250 1.90 -10.17 -9.66
CA ASP A 250 2.47 -8.87 -9.25
C ASP A 250 2.20 -7.67 -10.19
N TYR A 251 1.80 -7.93 -11.44
CA TYR A 251 1.40 -6.93 -12.44
C TYR A 251 0.07 -6.22 -12.13
N PHE A 252 -0.76 -6.76 -11.23
CA PHE A 252 -2.01 -6.09 -10.81
C PHE A 252 -1.76 -4.78 -10.05
N ALA A 253 -0.57 -4.64 -9.46
CA ALA A 253 -0.22 -3.60 -8.51
C ALA A 253 -0.36 -2.18 -9.07
N THR A 254 -0.03 -2.01 -10.34
CA THR A 254 -0.14 -0.75 -11.07
C THR A 254 -1.57 -0.20 -11.01
N ARG A 255 -2.57 -0.98 -11.43
CA ARG A 255 -3.97 -0.53 -11.53
C ARG A 255 -4.57 -0.15 -10.18
N PHE A 256 -4.17 -0.80 -9.09
CA PHE A 256 -4.58 -0.42 -7.73
C PHE A 256 -3.90 0.84 -7.25
N ALA A 257 -2.61 1.03 -7.55
CA ALA A 257 -1.91 2.26 -7.18
C ALA A 257 -2.54 3.50 -7.84
N VAL A 258 -3.09 3.38 -9.05
CA VAL A 258 -3.87 4.48 -9.63
C VAL A 258 -5.24 4.63 -8.96
N SER A 259 -5.89 3.50 -8.65
CA SER A 259 -7.29 3.46 -8.24
C SER A 259 -7.53 3.65 -6.74
N THR A 260 -6.52 3.51 -5.89
CA THR A 260 -6.74 3.58 -4.43
C THR A 260 -5.51 4.20 -3.78
N GLU A 261 -5.73 5.29 -3.04
CA GLU A 261 -4.68 5.97 -2.30
C GLU A 261 -4.12 5.09 -1.19
N LEU A 262 -4.97 4.34 -0.49
CA LEU A 262 -4.54 3.40 0.54
C LEU A 262 -3.53 2.39 0.00
N TYR A 263 -3.83 1.78 -1.16
CA TYR A 263 -2.89 0.88 -1.84
C TYR A 263 -1.59 1.57 -2.21
N GLN A 264 -1.69 2.72 -2.89
CA GLN A 264 -0.53 3.48 -3.31
C GLN A 264 0.37 3.79 -2.10
N THR A 265 -0.20 4.29 -1.00
CA THR A 265 0.57 4.64 0.19
C THR A 265 1.26 3.44 0.80
N VAL A 266 0.64 2.26 0.84
CA VAL A 266 1.27 1.04 1.38
C VAL A 266 2.46 0.61 0.56
N ILE A 267 2.29 0.50 -0.77
CA ILE A 267 3.37 0.02 -1.63
C ILE A 267 4.50 1.03 -1.75
N GLU A 268 4.22 2.33 -1.60
CA GLU A 268 5.26 3.37 -1.56
C GLU A 268 5.91 3.49 -0.18
N GLN A 269 5.26 3.03 0.89
CA GLN A 269 5.82 3.01 2.24
C GLN A 269 6.78 1.82 2.42
N PHE A 270 6.46 0.70 1.77
CA PHE A 270 7.23 -0.54 1.80
C PHE A 270 7.54 -1.02 0.36
N PRO A 271 8.28 -0.22 -0.44
CA PRO A 271 8.53 -0.52 -1.86
C PRO A 271 9.38 -1.77 -2.05
N VAL A 272 10.26 -2.03 -1.09
CA VAL A 272 11.12 -3.21 -1.05
C VAL A 272 10.71 -4.00 0.18
N THR A 273 10.28 -5.24 -0.03
CA THR A 273 9.95 -6.17 1.05
C THR A 273 11.22 -6.88 1.48
N GLU A 274 11.96 -6.29 2.43
CA GLU A 274 13.14 -6.92 3.04
C GLU A 274 12.71 -8.09 3.94
N ASN A 275 12.33 -9.24 3.36
CA ASN A 275 12.16 -10.54 4.03
C ASN A 275 11.72 -10.48 5.51
N GLY A 276 10.68 -9.72 5.84
CA GLY A 276 10.37 -9.37 7.24
C GLY A 276 9.15 -8.46 7.34
N VAL A 277 8.11 -8.73 6.55
CA VAL A 277 6.82 -8.06 6.68
C VAL A 277 5.86 -9.02 7.35
N LEU A 278 5.30 -8.61 8.49
CA LEU A 278 4.25 -9.27 9.24
C LEU A 278 2.94 -8.52 8.99
N ILE A 279 1.91 -9.22 8.54
CA ILE A 279 0.63 -8.58 8.20
C ILE A 279 -0.47 -9.12 9.09
N GLY A 280 -1.08 -8.22 9.85
CA GLY A 280 -2.39 -8.40 10.47
C GLY A 280 -3.42 -7.63 9.68
N GLY A 281 -4.67 -8.09 9.58
CA GLY A 281 -5.68 -7.28 8.89
C GLY A 281 -7.07 -7.84 9.01
N GLY A 282 -8.04 -6.93 8.88
CA GLY A 282 -9.45 -7.20 8.98
C GLY A 282 -10.21 -6.40 7.94
N LYS A 283 -11.29 -7.00 7.45
CA LYS A 283 -12.26 -6.33 6.59
C LYS A 283 -13.63 -6.44 7.21
N TYR A 284 -14.32 -5.31 7.26
CA TYR A 284 -15.76 -5.27 7.50
C TYR A 284 -16.46 -4.84 6.21
N GLU A 285 -17.25 -5.71 5.59
CA GLU A 285 -18.16 -5.29 4.51
C GLU A 285 -19.56 -5.12 5.11
N ASP A 286 -20.14 -3.94 4.93
CA ASP A 286 -21.45 -3.62 5.49
C ASP A 286 -22.59 -4.04 4.56
N GLY A 287 -22.40 -3.77 3.27
CA GLY A 287 -23.43 -3.95 2.27
C GLY A 287 -22.99 -3.44 0.92
N TYR A 288 -23.92 -3.44 -0.03
CA TYR A 288 -23.66 -2.90 -1.35
C TYR A 288 -24.93 -2.32 -1.97
N ASP A 289 -24.75 -1.29 -2.78
CA ASP A 289 -25.75 -0.88 -3.76
C ASP A 289 -25.59 -1.69 -5.02
N TYR A 290 -26.71 -2.20 -5.53
CA TYR A 290 -26.79 -2.69 -6.89
C TYR A 290 -27.56 -1.70 -7.74
N PHE A 291 -26.97 -1.29 -8.86
CA PHE A 291 -27.61 -0.42 -9.83
C PHE A 291 -28.47 -1.31 -10.73
N TYR A 292 -29.67 -1.67 -10.23
CA TYR A 292 -30.66 -2.36 -11.04
C TYR A 292 -31.26 -1.34 -11.99
N ASN A 293 -30.80 -1.37 -13.24
CA ASN A 293 -31.38 -0.63 -14.35
C ASN A 293 -32.91 -0.71 -14.30
N LYS A 294 -33.59 0.36 -13.86
CA LYS A 294 -35.01 0.53 -14.22
C LYS A 294 -35.06 0.48 -15.73
N ARG A 295 -35.91 -0.38 -16.29
CA ARG A 295 -35.98 -0.65 -17.74
C ARG A 295 -36.01 0.63 -18.56
N GLU A 296 -36.73 1.64 -18.08
CA GLU A 296 -36.87 2.97 -18.70
C GLU A 296 -35.53 3.72 -18.86
N VAL A 297 -34.65 3.68 -17.86
CA VAL A 297 -33.35 4.39 -17.89
C VAL A 297 -32.39 3.67 -18.82
N ARG A 298 -32.34 2.34 -18.75
CA ARG A 298 -31.54 1.54 -19.69
C ARG A 298 -32.01 1.71 -21.11
N ASP A 299 -33.31 1.62 -21.37
CA ASP A 299 -33.86 1.78 -22.72
C ASP A 299 -33.61 3.22 -23.24
N SER A 300 -33.62 4.24 -22.36
CA SER A 300 -33.22 5.61 -22.70
C SER A 300 -31.72 5.72 -23.03
N LEU A 301 -30.84 5.11 -22.23
CA LEU A 301 -29.40 5.14 -22.46
C LEU A 301 -29.00 4.33 -23.70
N ALA A 302 -29.63 3.19 -23.92
CA ALA A 302 -29.48 2.37 -25.12
C ALA A 302 -29.87 3.19 -26.36
N LYS A 303 -30.98 3.92 -26.31
CA LYS A 303 -31.39 4.80 -27.42
C LYS A 303 -30.37 5.90 -27.72
N VAL A 304 -29.85 6.58 -26.69
CA VAL A 304 -28.80 7.61 -26.87
C VAL A 304 -27.51 6.99 -27.43
N TYR A 305 -27.15 5.79 -26.97
CA TYR A 305 -26.00 5.04 -27.48
C TYR A 305 -26.20 4.62 -28.94
N GLU A 306 -27.36 4.08 -29.31
CA GLU A 306 -27.71 3.68 -30.67
C GLU A 306 -27.69 4.88 -31.65
N GLU A 307 -28.17 6.05 -31.21
CA GLU A 307 -28.21 7.26 -32.03
C GLU A 307 -26.82 7.84 -32.31
N ASN A 308 -25.94 7.88 -31.30
CA ASN A 308 -24.57 8.37 -31.47
C ASN A 308 -23.60 7.75 -30.45
N PRO A 309 -23.05 6.56 -30.77
CA PRO A 309 -22.17 5.83 -29.85
C PRO A 309 -20.92 6.64 -29.46
N ALA A 310 -20.35 7.39 -30.40
CA ALA A 310 -19.16 8.20 -30.15
C ALA A 310 -19.42 9.32 -29.14
N LEU A 311 -20.55 10.04 -29.30
CA LEU A 311 -20.94 11.09 -28.36
C LEU A 311 -21.33 10.51 -26.99
N TYR A 312 -21.99 9.36 -26.96
CA TYR A 312 -22.29 8.67 -25.70
C TYR A 312 -21.00 8.32 -24.96
N LYS A 313 -20.05 7.67 -25.64
CA LYS A 313 -18.77 7.25 -25.05
C LYS A 313 -17.95 8.45 -24.57
N LEU A 314 -17.99 9.56 -25.30
CA LEU A 314 -17.36 10.81 -24.89
C LEU A 314 -17.99 11.40 -23.61
N LYS A 315 -19.31 11.25 -23.42
CA LYS A 315 -20.03 11.77 -22.24
C LYS A 315 -19.98 10.84 -21.02
N TYR A 316 -20.11 9.54 -21.25
CA TYR A 316 -20.41 8.55 -20.21
C TYR A 316 -19.42 7.38 -20.18
N GLY A 317 -18.39 7.35 -21.04
CA GLY A 317 -17.43 6.25 -21.09
C GLY A 317 -17.98 4.96 -21.71
N ASN A 318 -17.17 3.88 -21.63
CA ASN A 318 -17.52 2.56 -22.18
C ASN A 318 -18.07 1.58 -21.12
N GLU A 319 -18.10 1.99 -19.85
CA GLU A 319 -18.57 1.17 -18.75
C GLU A 319 -19.46 1.98 -17.83
N TYR A 320 -20.31 1.28 -17.08
CA TYR A 320 -21.10 1.87 -16.00
C TYR A 320 -20.95 1.08 -14.71
N ILE A 321 -21.23 1.72 -13.58
CA ILE A 321 -21.13 1.10 -12.26
C ILE A 321 -22.34 0.19 -12.05
N GLU A 322 -22.11 -1.12 -11.99
CA GLU A 322 -23.14 -2.14 -11.74
C GLU A 322 -23.36 -2.33 -10.23
N LYS A 323 -22.28 -2.27 -9.44
CA LYS A 323 -22.33 -2.50 -7.99
C LYS A 323 -21.32 -1.62 -7.27
N GLN A 324 -21.71 -1.13 -6.08
CA GLN A 324 -20.86 -0.37 -5.18
C GLN A 324 -20.91 -0.99 -3.78
N GLY A 325 -19.78 -1.49 -3.29
CA GLY A 325 -19.64 -2.08 -1.96
C GLY A 325 -19.18 -1.06 -0.92
N TYR A 326 -19.81 -1.11 0.25
CA TYR A 326 -19.53 -0.26 1.40
C TYR A 326 -19.01 -1.06 2.58
N GLY A 327 -18.06 -0.48 3.29
CA GLY A 327 -17.37 -1.19 4.37
C GLY A 327 -16.21 -0.38 4.91
N ARG A 328 -15.40 -1.08 5.70
CA ARG A 328 -14.19 -0.58 6.34
C ARG A 328 -13.09 -1.61 6.14
N VAL A 329 -11.91 -1.14 5.74
CA VAL A 329 -10.74 -2.00 5.54
C VAL A 329 -9.64 -1.46 6.42
N PHE A 330 -8.95 -2.34 7.14
CA PHE A 330 -7.71 -2.00 7.80
C PHE A 330 -6.70 -3.13 7.72
N PHE A 331 -5.45 -2.75 7.86
CA PHE A 331 -4.35 -3.68 7.98
C PHE A 331 -3.27 -3.06 8.84
N VAL A 332 -2.56 -3.94 9.53
CA VAL A 332 -1.43 -3.64 10.37
C VAL A 332 -0.21 -4.30 9.75
N ILE A 333 0.81 -3.52 9.48
CA ILE A 333 2.05 -3.98 8.87
C ILE A 333 3.18 -3.77 9.88
N GLY A 334 3.77 -4.86 10.34
CA GLY A 334 5.04 -4.86 11.05
C GLY A 334 6.16 -5.04 10.03
N ALA A 335 7.02 -4.04 9.87
CA ALA A 335 8.10 -4.06 8.91
C ALA A 335 9.44 -4.14 9.64
N ILE A 336 10.29 -5.08 9.23
CA ILE A 336 11.64 -5.26 9.74
C ILE A 336 12.62 -4.98 8.61
N ARG A 337 13.66 -4.19 8.87
CA ARG A 337 14.76 -3.89 7.94
C ARG A 337 16.11 -4.10 8.59
N ASN A 338 17.16 -4.16 7.77
CA ASN A 338 18.53 -4.38 8.25
C ASN A 338 18.73 -5.77 8.91
N LEU A 339 17.98 -6.79 8.46
CA LEU A 339 18.13 -8.15 8.97
C LEU A 339 19.54 -8.70 8.70
N PRO A 340 20.13 -9.44 9.66
CA PRO A 340 21.44 -10.05 9.48
C PRO A 340 21.42 -11.13 8.39
N THR A 341 22.57 -11.38 7.77
CA THR A 341 22.67 -12.39 6.69
C THR A 341 22.56 -13.83 7.21
N SER A 342 22.83 -14.06 8.49
CA SER A 342 22.64 -15.36 9.12
C SER A 342 21.14 -15.69 9.24
N ASN A 343 20.70 -16.75 8.56
CA ASN A 343 19.30 -17.18 8.59
C ASN A 343 18.78 -17.45 10.02
N ASN A 344 19.62 -18.00 10.89
CA ASN A 344 19.22 -18.27 12.28
C ASN A 344 18.98 -16.95 13.03
N ALA A 345 19.94 -16.02 12.97
CA ALA A 345 19.82 -14.71 13.61
C ALA A 345 18.61 -13.92 13.06
N ALA A 346 18.39 -13.97 11.74
CA ALA A 346 17.26 -13.33 11.11
C ALA A 346 15.92 -13.94 11.54
N ASN A 347 15.84 -15.26 11.68
CA ASN A 347 14.62 -15.93 12.13
C ASN A 347 14.31 -15.65 13.61
N ASP A 348 15.34 -15.60 14.46
CA ASP A 348 15.19 -15.25 15.88
C ASP A 348 14.64 -13.82 16.02
N LEU A 349 15.19 -12.86 15.26
CA LEU A 349 14.70 -11.48 15.25
C LEU A 349 13.26 -11.37 14.71
N LYS A 350 12.89 -12.16 13.70
CA LYS A 350 11.51 -12.19 13.20
C LYS A 350 10.54 -12.73 14.24
N ASP A 351 10.92 -13.74 15.03
CA ASP A 351 10.06 -14.24 16.10
C ASP A 351 9.92 -13.23 17.25
N ILE A 352 11.01 -12.55 17.63
CA ILE A 352 10.99 -11.45 18.60
C ILE A 352 10.05 -10.34 18.11
N ALA A 353 10.23 -9.87 16.88
CA ALA A 353 9.38 -8.84 16.27
C ALA A 353 7.91 -9.25 16.21
N ARG A 354 7.62 -10.51 15.88
CA ARG A 354 6.25 -11.06 15.91
C ARG A 354 5.64 -11.01 17.30
N ARG A 355 6.37 -11.45 18.33
CA ARG A 355 5.88 -11.40 19.72
C ARG A 355 5.70 -9.97 20.22
N GLN A 356 6.59 -9.06 19.83
CA GLN A 356 6.46 -7.64 20.16
C GLN A 356 5.21 -7.03 19.52
N MET A 357 4.97 -7.33 18.25
CA MET A 357 3.75 -6.93 17.56
C MET A 357 2.49 -7.54 18.19
N ASP A 358 2.50 -8.84 18.53
CA ASP A 358 1.37 -9.47 19.23
C ASP A 358 1.04 -8.74 20.55
N ALA A 359 2.06 -8.35 21.32
CA ALA A 359 1.87 -7.58 22.55
C ALA A 359 1.30 -6.18 22.29
N MET A 360 1.78 -5.50 21.24
CA MET A 360 1.30 -4.19 20.81
C MET A 360 -0.11 -4.23 20.21
N LEU A 361 -0.64 -5.37 19.77
CA LEU A 361 -2.01 -5.46 19.22
C LEU A 361 -3.04 -6.03 20.22
N TYR A 362 -2.65 -7.02 21.03
CA TYR A 362 -3.60 -7.74 21.87
C TYR A 362 -3.46 -7.46 23.36
N GLY A 363 -2.41 -6.75 23.78
CA GLY A 363 -2.07 -6.57 25.18
C GLY A 363 -1.51 -7.87 25.78
N GLY A 364 -0.21 -7.87 26.08
CA GLY A 364 0.49 -9.04 26.64
C GLY A 364 1.82 -8.64 27.28
N THR A 365 2.58 -9.63 27.78
CA THR A 365 3.84 -9.39 28.52
C THR A 365 5.02 -8.93 27.65
N GLY A 366 4.80 -8.60 26.37
CA GLY A 366 5.85 -8.09 25.48
C GLY A 366 7.01 -9.07 25.26
N ILE A 367 8.16 -8.50 24.93
CA ILE A 367 9.45 -9.17 24.88
C ILE A 367 10.29 -8.80 26.11
N THR A 368 11.30 -9.61 26.42
CA THR A 368 12.25 -9.34 27.50
C THR A 368 13.20 -8.18 27.17
N PRO A 369 13.85 -7.53 28.16
CA PRO A 369 14.86 -6.51 27.90
C PRO A 369 15.99 -6.99 26.98
N GLU A 370 16.45 -8.23 27.16
CA GLU A 370 17.49 -8.84 26.31
C GLU A 370 17.02 -9.01 24.86
N GLU A 371 15.75 -9.37 24.66
CA GLU A 371 15.14 -9.46 23.33
C GLU A 371 14.92 -8.08 22.71
N GLN A 372 14.64 -7.05 23.51
CA GLN A 372 14.57 -5.67 23.03
C GLN A 372 15.94 -5.19 22.54
N GLU A 373 17.02 -5.46 23.29
CA GLU A 373 18.39 -5.16 22.84
C GLU A 373 18.76 -5.90 21.53
N MET A 374 18.19 -7.08 21.30
CA MET A 374 18.33 -7.79 20.02
C MET A 374 17.54 -7.09 18.92
N LEU A 375 16.28 -6.74 19.18
CA LEU A 375 15.40 -6.07 18.22
C LEU A 375 15.92 -4.70 17.82
N ASP A 376 16.56 -3.95 18.74
CA ASP A 376 17.14 -2.62 18.49
C ASP A 376 18.32 -2.64 17.49
N LYS A 377 18.87 -3.82 17.18
CA LYS A 377 19.91 -3.99 16.16
C LYS A 377 19.35 -3.90 14.74
N VAL A 378 18.05 -4.07 14.59
CA VAL A 378 17.34 -3.95 13.32
C VAL A 378 16.37 -2.78 13.41
N TRP A 379 15.93 -2.31 12.24
CA TRP A 379 14.84 -1.34 12.22
C TRP A 379 13.52 -2.10 12.25
N PHE A 380 12.64 -1.77 13.19
CA PHE A 380 11.33 -2.39 13.34
C PHE A 380 10.27 -1.32 13.62
N GLU A 381 9.20 -1.33 12.82
CA GLU A 381 8.07 -0.40 12.96
C GLU A 381 6.76 -1.14 12.69
N ILE A 382 5.72 -0.79 13.43
CA ILE A 382 4.36 -1.29 13.21
C ILE A 382 3.49 -0.12 12.81
N LYS A 383 2.79 -0.26 11.68
CA LYS A 383 1.86 0.75 11.20
C LYS A 383 0.45 0.19 10.99
N PHE A 384 -0.54 0.92 11.47
CA PHE A 384 -1.96 0.71 11.18
C PHE A 384 -2.39 1.60 10.02
N PHE A 385 -3.03 1.01 9.03
CA PHE A 385 -3.58 1.72 7.89
C PHE A 385 -5.04 1.34 7.75
N SER A 386 -5.85 2.28 7.24
CA SER A 386 -7.24 2.01 6.94
C SER A 386 -7.76 2.91 5.82
N SER A 387 -9.02 2.71 5.45
CA SER A 387 -9.74 3.59 4.53
C SER A 387 -9.97 5.01 5.08
N LEU A 388 -9.72 5.28 6.36
CA LEU A 388 -9.76 6.62 6.93
C LEU A 388 -8.63 7.49 6.40
N LYS A 389 -8.94 8.76 6.11
CA LYS A 389 -7.99 9.73 5.55
C LYS A 389 -6.80 9.94 6.48
N GLU A 390 -7.08 10.06 7.77
CA GLU A 390 -6.13 10.27 8.86
C GLU A 390 -5.15 9.09 8.98
N HIS A 391 -5.57 7.89 8.54
CA HIS A 391 -4.78 6.67 8.62
C HIS A 391 -4.06 6.34 7.31
N ARG A 392 -4.25 7.12 6.22
CA ARG A 392 -3.71 6.81 4.88
C ARG A 392 -2.19 6.65 4.88
N ASN A 393 -1.46 7.51 5.60
CA ASN A 393 0.01 7.45 5.72
C ASN A 393 0.54 6.42 6.75
N GLY A 394 -0.36 5.67 7.36
CA GLY A 394 -0.07 4.73 8.43
C GLY A 394 0.15 5.43 9.77
N LEU A 395 -0.57 5.00 10.79
CA LEU A 395 -0.35 5.38 12.17
C LEU A 395 0.68 4.43 12.79
N VAL A 396 1.74 4.97 13.39
CA VAL A 396 2.69 4.15 14.15
C VAL A 396 1.99 3.60 15.39
N ILE A 397 2.16 2.31 15.65
CA ILE A 397 1.58 1.60 16.79
C ILE A 397 2.71 1.24 17.74
N ASP A 398 2.79 1.96 18.86
CA ASP A 398 3.80 1.72 19.90
C ASP A 398 3.20 0.97 21.10
N SER A 399 1.88 0.85 21.16
CA SER A 399 1.15 0.22 22.24
C SER A 399 -0.19 -0.38 21.81
N ALA A 400 -0.74 -1.25 22.67
CA ALA A 400 -2.11 -1.75 22.51
C ALA A 400 -3.16 -0.64 22.57
N GLU A 401 -2.87 0.47 23.27
CA GLU A 401 -3.75 1.64 23.31
C GLU A 401 -3.81 2.33 21.95
N ASP A 402 -2.67 2.53 21.28
CA ASP A 402 -2.62 3.13 19.93
C ASP A 402 -3.42 2.30 18.92
N TYR A 403 -3.26 0.97 18.97
CA TYR A 403 -4.01 0.06 18.11
C TYR A 403 -5.52 0.13 18.37
N ASN A 404 -5.93 0.06 19.64
CA ASN A 404 -7.34 0.13 20.00
C ASN A 404 -7.96 1.47 19.62
N ASN A 405 -7.26 2.59 19.84
CA ASN A 405 -7.70 3.92 19.44
C ASN A 405 -7.90 4.00 17.92
N ALA A 406 -6.93 3.54 17.12
CA ALA A 406 -7.04 3.52 15.66
C ALA A 406 -8.22 2.66 15.18
N LEU A 407 -8.46 1.51 15.83
CA LEU A 407 -9.57 0.63 15.52
C LEU A 407 -10.92 1.25 15.92
N GLU A 408 -11.00 1.92 17.06
CA GLU A 408 -12.19 2.65 17.52
C GLU A 408 -12.53 3.81 16.59
N GLU A 409 -11.55 4.62 16.19
CA GLU A 409 -11.72 5.69 15.20
C GLU A 409 -12.29 5.16 13.88
N LEU A 410 -11.75 4.04 13.37
CA LEU A 410 -12.27 3.38 12.19
C LEU A 410 -13.69 2.89 12.39
N ASN A 411 -13.99 2.22 13.51
CA ASN A 411 -15.33 1.70 13.76
C ASN A 411 -16.38 2.80 13.94
N ALA A 412 -15.98 3.96 14.47
CA ALA A 412 -16.82 5.14 14.60
C ALA A 412 -17.00 5.93 13.29
N SER A 413 -16.16 5.68 12.27
CA SER A 413 -16.22 6.40 11.00
C SER A 413 -17.43 6.03 10.16
N ASP A 414 -17.81 6.90 9.23
CA ASP A 414 -18.72 6.52 8.15
C ASP A 414 -18.15 5.39 7.30
N LEU A 415 -19.05 4.65 6.63
CA LEU A 415 -18.65 3.60 5.70
C LEU A 415 -17.99 4.21 4.47
N SER A 416 -16.86 3.63 4.07
CA SER A 416 -16.21 3.96 2.81
C SER A 416 -16.67 3.05 1.69
N ILE A 417 -16.62 3.56 0.46
CA ILE A 417 -16.61 2.69 -0.72
C ILE A 417 -15.31 1.91 -0.69
N PHE A 418 -15.37 0.59 -0.69
CA PHE A 418 -14.17 -0.26 -0.77
C PHE A 418 -14.14 -1.10 -2.05
N GLN A 419 -15.23 -1.13 -2.81
CA GLN A 419 -15.33 -1.88 -4.05
C GLN A 419 -16.30 -1.24 -5.05
N LEU A 420 -15.89 -1.19 -6.31
CA LEU A 420 -16.72 -0.83 -7.46
C LEU A 420 -16.67 -1.96 -8.50
N LYS A 421 -17.82 -2.39 -8.99
CA LYS A 421 -17.93 -3.33 -10.11
C LYS A 421 -18.49 -2.61 -11.32
N TYR A 422 -17.87 -2.83 -12.47
CA TYR A 422 -18.23 -2.19 -13.74
C TYR A 422 -18.81 -3.20 -14.73
N GLN A 423 -19.69 -2.71 -15.60
CA GLN A 423 -20.27 -3.46 -16.72
C GLN A 423 -20.14 -2.65 -18.02
N SER A 424 -19.80 -3.33 -19.12
CA SER A 424 -19.69 -2.71 -20.45
C SER A 424 -21.05 -2.22 -20.95
N VAL A 425 -21.05 -1.03 -21.56
CA VAL A 425 -22.21 -0.41 -22.22
C VAL A 425 -22.66 -1.17 -23.47
N GLU A 426 -21.82 -2.05 -24.02
CA GLU A 426 -22.18 -2.92 -25.16
C GLU A 426 -23.27 -3.93 -24.81
N ASN A 427 -23.53 -4.15 -23.51
CA ASN A 427 -24.58 -5.03 -23.02
C ASN A 427 -25.84 -4.26 -22.55
N LEU A 428 -26.00 -2.99 -22.94
CA LEU A 428 -27.19 -2.18 -22.63
C LEU A 428 -28.45 -2.69 -23.32
#